data_AF-A0A4P5VSD3-F1
#
_entry.id   AF-A0A4P5VSD3-F1
#
_cell.length_a   1.000
_cell.length_b   1.000
_cell.length_c   1.000
_cell.angle_alpha   90.00
_cell.angle_beta   90.00
_cell.angle_gamma   90.00
#
_symmetry.space_group_name_H-M   'P 1'
#
loop_
_entity.id
_entity.type
_entity.pdbx_description
1 polymer ?
#
loop_
_entity_poly.entity_id
_entity_poly.type
_entity_poly.pdbx_seq_one_letter_code
_entity_poly.pdbx_strand_id
1 'polypeptide(L)'
;MRVRSPLLIPIVLVGGKWSGARVYLDAVETTVALGDEVHIEGFAQEYYDETELVVDAGGVLDVTGSGRVTVDSLSAIPSDWEPWEGAVVELEDVSATAPTDDYGLTLTNWSLYLDDCIFDYTAEYNAGRTYASITGAVRWSYDEQKLCPRFAADLVE
;
A
#
# COMPACT_ATOMS: atom_id res chain seq x y z
N MET A 1 -10.87 18.68 11.99
CA MET A 1 -9.50 18.60 12.54
C MET A 1 -9.05 17.16 12.40
N ARG A 2 -8.45 16.80 11.25
CA ARG A 2 -7.89 15.45 11.06
C ARG A 2 -6.53 15.45 11.76
N VAL A 3 -6.46 14.88 12.95
CA VAL A 3 -5.19 14.49 13.57
C VAL A 3 -4.82 13.18 12.89
N ARG A 4 -4.19 13.23 11.72
CA ARG A 4 -3.53 12.06 11.14
C ARG A 4 -2.18 11.98 11.82
N SER A 5 -2.04 11.02 12.74
CA SER A 5 -0.78 10.70 13.40
C SER A 5 0.27 10.45 12.32
N PRO A 6 1.52 10.94 12.44
CA PRO A 6 2.62 10.49 11.61
C PRO A 6 3.02 9.08 12.09
N LEU A 7 2.09 8.13 12.06
CA LEU A 7 2.48 6.74 12.04
C LEU A 7 2.98 6.52 10.62
N LEU A 8 4.30 6.61 10.43
CA LEU A 8 4.95 5.78 9.43
C LEU A 8 4.50 4.36 9.75
N ILE A 9 3.44 3.89 9.08
CA ILE A 9 3.12 2.48 9.06
C ILE A 9 4.31 1.87 8.34
N PRO A 10 5.19 1.10 9.02
CA PRO A 10 6.24 0.41 8.30
C PRO A 10 5.50 -0.57 7.38
N ILE A 11 5.55 -0.35 6.07
CA ILE A 11 5.05 -1.31 5.10
C ILE A 11 6.30 -1.97 4.55
N VAL A 12 6.37 -3.30 4.64
CA VAL A 12 7.40 -4.03 3.89
C VAL A 12 6.88 -4.13 2.46
N LEU A 13 7.40 -3.24 1.63
CA LEU A 13 7.00 -3.13 0.24
C LEU A 13 7.84 -4.10 -0.59
N VAL A 14 7.22 -5.22 -0.98
CA VAL A 14 7.83 -6.22 -1.87
C VAL A 14 6.77 -6.61 -2.90
N GLY A 15 7.16 -6.66 -4.17
CA GLY A 15 6.37 -7.25 -5.24
C GLY A 15 6.41 -8.76 -5.13
N GLY A 16 5.26 -9.38 -5.34
CA GLY A 16 5.08 -10.82 -5.36
C GLY A 16 3.72 -11.19 -4.79
N LYS A 17 3.24 -12.38 -5.14
CA LYS A 17 2.10 -12.95 -4.43
C LYS A 17 2.55 -13.37 -3.02
N TRP A 18 1.77 -13.00 -2.01
CA TRP A 18 1.98 -13.30 -0.60
C TRP A 18 3.33 -12.79 -0.05
N SER A 19 3.88 -11.74 -0.66
CA SER A 19 5.19 -11.19 -0.28
C SER A 19 5.11 -9.91 0.54
N GLY A 20 3.94 -9.26 0.57
CA GLY A 20 3.73 -8.03 1.30
C GLY A 20 2.94 -8.26 2.58
N ALA A 21 3.08 -7.33 3.52
CA ALA A 21 2.27 -7.27 4.73
C ALA A 21 2.26 -5.84 5.26
N ARG A 22 1.15 -5.42 5.86
CA ARG A 22 1.15 -4.28 6.77
C ARG A 22 1.95 -4.65 8.02
N VAL A 23 2.90 -3.84 8.45
CA VAL A 23 3.54 -4.04 9.76
C VAL A 23 2.83 -3.15 10.78
N TYR A 24 2.42 -3.77 11.90
CA TYR A 24 1.88 -3.06 13.05
C TYR A 24 2.89 -3.15 14.21
N LEU A 25 3.34 -2.00 14.70
CA LEU A 25 4.28 -1.92 15.82
C LEU A 25 3.50 -1.71 17.11
N ASP A 26 3.56 -2.68 18.02
CA ASP A 26 2.93 -2.61 19.33
C ASP A 26 4.00 -2.41 20.42
N ALA A 27 4.06 -1.20 20.97
CA ALA A 27 5.02 -0.80 21.99
C ALA A 27 6.51 -1.02 21.60
N VAL A 28 6.81 -1.06 20.30
CA VAL A 28 8.16 -1.10 19.74
C VAL A 28 8.49 0.25 19.12
N GLU A 29 9.56 0.88 19.61
CA GLU A 29 10.12 2.09 19.01
C GLU A 29 11.16 1.71 17.96
N THR A 30 11.15 2.37 16.82
CA THR A 30 12.10 2.13 15.73
C THR A 30 12.36 3.40 14.92
N THR A 31 13.46 3.40 14.19
CA THR A 31 13.79 4.46 13.21
C THR A 31 13.99 3.81 11.85
N VAL A 32 12.88 3.46 11.18
CA VAL A 32 12.88 2.99 9.79
C VAL A 32 12.61 4.18 8.87
N ALA A 33 13.40 4.31 7.82
CA ALA A 33 13.23 5.26 6.75
C ALA A 33 12.77 4.59 5.45
N LEU A 34 12.17 5.37 4.55
CA LEU A 34 11.87 4.90 3.20
C LEU A 34 13.17 4.46 2.50
N GLY A 35 13.18 3.24 1.98
CA GLY A 35 14.34 2.65 1.31
C GLY A 35 15.25 1.79 2.21
N ASP A 36 14.96 1.71 3.51
CA ASP A 36 15.64 0.76 4.39
C ASP A 36 15.27 -0.68 4.02
N GLU A 37 16.26 -1.56 4.05
CA GLU A 37 16.04 -3.00 4.13
C GLU A 37 15.94 -3.37 5.61
N VAL A 38 14.91 -4.13 5.98
CA VAL A 38 14.62 -4.47 7.37
C VAL A 38 14.49 -5.98 7.55
N HIS A 39 15.00 -6.48 8.68
CA HIS A 39 14.69 -7.81 9.20
C HIS A 39 13.60 -7.67 10.25
N ILE A 40 12.50 -8.42 10.09
CA ILE A 40 11.34 -8.33 10.97
C ILE A 40 11.01 -9.72 11.51
N GLU A 41 10.83 -9.80 12.83
CA GLU A 41 10.26 -10.97 13.50
C GLU A 41 9.03 -10.52 14.31
N GLY A 42 7.93 -11.22 14.09
CA GLY A 42 6.64 -10.93 14.70
C GLY A 42 5.69 -12.10 14.46
N PHE A 43 4.40 -11.86 14.63
CA PHE A 43 3.36 -12.85 14.31
C PHE A 43 2.35 -12.27 13.31
N ALA A 44 1.85 -13.12 12.42
CA ALA A 44 0.79 -12.76 11.50
C ALA A 44 -0.58 -12.72 12.23
N GLN A 45 -1.42 -11.74 11.88
CA GLN A 45 -2.77 -11.58 12.39
C GLN A 45 -3.69 -11.00 11.32
N GLU A 46 -4.95 -11.43 11.30
CA GLU A 46 -6.04 -10.75 10.61
C GLU A 46 -6.66 -9.68 11.52
N TYR A 47 -6.67 -8.43 11.07
CA TYR A 47 -7.31 -7.33 11.77
C TYR A 47 -8.25 -6.57 10.83
N TYR A 48 -9.56 -6.66 11.09
CA TYR A 48 -10.60 -6.20 10.15
C TYR A 48 -10.44 -6.77 8.73
N ASP A 49 -10.09 -8.06 8.67
CA ASP A 49 -9.86 -8.80 7.43
C ASP A 49 -8.68 -8.28 6.58
N GLU A 50 -7.78 -7.48 7.17
CA GLU A 50 -6.46 -7.13 6.58
C GLU A 50 -5.37 -7.99 7.26
N THR A 51 -4.50 -8.60 6.45
CA THR A 51 -3.34 -9.37 6.91
C THR A 51 -2.25 -8.41 7.42
N GLU A 52 -1.86 -8.58 8.67
CA GLU A 52 -0.82 -7.77 9.31
C GLU A 52 0.27 -8.63 9.96
N LEU A 53 1.50 -8.13 9.94
CA LEU A 53 2.61 -8.61 10.75
C LEU A 53 2.73 -7.72 12.00
N VAL A 54 2.40 -8.28 13.16
CA VAL A 54 2.49 -7.59 14.44
C VAL A 54 3.87 -7.81 15.06
N VAL A 55 4.56 -6.70 15.35
CA VAL A 55 5.83 -6.69 16.08
C VAL A 55 5.55 -6.12 17.46
N ASP A 56 5.54 -6.98 18.47
CA ASP A 56 5.35 -6.61 19.87
C ASP A 56 6.68 -6.42 20.60
N ALA A 57 6.63 -6.17 21.91
CA ALA A 57 7.83 -5.96 22.74
C ALA A 57 8.85 -7.13 22.72
N GLY A 58 8.47 -8.33 22.27
CA GLY A 58 9.36 -9.48 22.08
C GLY A 58 9.80 -9.70 20.63
N GLY A 59 9.28 -8.93 19.68
CA GLY A 59 9.62 -9.00 18.26
C GLY A 59 10.96 -8.33 17.92
N VAL A 60 11.31 -8.42 16.64
CA VAL A 60 12.53 -7.83 16.07
C VAL A 60 12.14 -6.91 14.92
N LEU A 61 12.78 -5.74 14.86
CA LEU A 61 12.74 -4.86 13.71
C LEU A 61 14.09 -4.14 13.60
N ASP A 62 14.96 -4.68 12.77
CA ASP A 62 16.31 -4.17 12.56
C ASP A 62 16.49 -3.68 11.13
N VAL A 63 17.05 -2.48 10.97
CA VAL A 63 17.53 -2.02 9.66
C VAL A 63 18.81 -2.79 9.33
N THR A 64 18.76 -3.62 8.30
CA THR A 64 19.89 -4.45 7.84
C THR A 64 20.69 -3.81 6.71
N GLY A 65 20.13 -2.77 6.08
CA GLY A 65 20.79 -2.04 5.00
C GLY A 65 19.85 -1.12 4.26
N SER A 66 20.13 -0.94 2.98
CA SER A 66 19.28 -0.20 2.04
C SER A 66 18.79 -1.15 0.96
N GLY A 67 17.48 -1.18 0.75
CA GLY A 67 16.83 -2.09 -0.19
C GLY A 67 16.16 -1.35 -1.35
N ARG A 68 15.88 -2.08 -2.42
CA ARG A 68 14.95 -1.63 -3.45
C ARG A 68 13.72 -2.51 -3.38
N VAL A 69 12.56 -1.86 -3.34
CA VAL A 69 11.26 -2.52 -3.46
C VAL A 69 11.19 -3.22 -4.82
N THR A 70 10.93 -4.53 -4.82
CA THR A 70 10.50 -5.23 -6.04
C THR A 70 9.08 -4.82 -6.36
N VAL A 71 8.73 -4.76 -7.64
CA VAL A 71 7.39 -4.39 -8.11
C VAL A 71 7.01 -5.37 -9.21
N ASP A 72 5.81 -5.93 -9.12
CA ASP A 72 5.25 -6.73 -10.21
C ASP A 72 4.39 -5.87 -11.11
N SER A 73 4.79 -5.77 -12.38
CA SER A 73 3.97 -5.13 -13.40
C SER A 73 2.86 -6.10 -13.85
N LEU A 74 1.61 -5.68 -13.68
CA LEU A 74 0.43 -6.43 -14.08
C LEU A 74 -0.16 -5.81 -15.34
N SER A 75 -0.51 -6.67 -16.30
CA SER A 75 -1.14 -6.28 -17.56
C SER A 75 -2.60 -6.74 -17.69
N ALA A 76 -3.13 -7.39 -16.65
CA ALA A 76 -4.53 -7.82 -16.56
C ALA A 76 -4.97 -7.95 -15.11
N ILE A 77 -6.25 -7.66 -14.86
CA ILE A 77 -6.87 -7.81 -13.54
C ILE A 77 -6.76 -9.28 -13.11
N PRO A 78 -6.17 -9.59 -11.94
CA PRO A 78 -6.12 -10.95 -11.43
C PRO A 78 -7.54 -11.45 -11.07
N SER A 79 -7.71 -12.77 -10.99
CA SER A 79 -8.98 -13.34 -10.52
C SER A 79 -9.27 -13.05 -9.05
N ASP A 80 -8.23 -12.67 -8.30
CA ASP A 80 -8.26 -12.41 -6.86
C ASP A 80 -7.11 -11.45 -6.52
N TRP A 81 -7.42 -10.42 -5.74
CA TRP A 81 -6.45 -9.43 -5.25
C TRP A 81 -5.84 -9.81 -3.91
N GLU A 82 -6.42 -10.78 -3.18
CA GLU A 82 -5.93 -11.25 -1.89
C GLU A 82 -4.44 -11.62 -1.90
N PRO A 83 -3.92 -12.37 -2.91
CA PRO A 83 -2.49 -12.69 -2.94
C PRO A 83 -1.58 -11.47 -3.07
N TRP A 84 -2.12 -10.31 -3.44
CA TRP A 84 -1.36 -9.08 -3.60
C TRP A 84 -1.50 -8.15 -2.39
N GLU A 85 -2.31 -8.49 -1.39
CA GLU A 85 -2.46 -7.66 -0.20
C GLU A 85 -1.10 -7.38 0.47
N GLY A 86 -0.85 -6.09 0.75
CA GLY A 86 0.43 -5.59 1.24
C GLY A 86 1.56 -5.54 0.21
N ALA A 87 1.42 -6.18 -0.95
CA ALA A 87 2.44 -6.23 -2.01
C ALA A 87 2.37 -4.98 -2.90
N VAL A 88 3.50 -4.67 -3.54
CA VAL A 88 3.60 -3.55 -4.50
C VAL A 88 3.45 -4.03 -5.92
N VAL A 89 2.49 -3.45 -6.62
CA VAL A 89 2.19 -3.72 -8.02
C VAL A 89 2.32 -2.44 -8.83
N GLU A 90 2.65 -2.59 -10.10
CA GLU A 90 2.50 -1.56 -11.13
C GLU A 90 1.38 -2.00 -12.07
N LEU A 91 0.40 -1.12 -12.26
CA LEU A 91 -0.73 -1.35 -13.14
C LEU A 91 -0.61 -0.42 -14.36
N GLU A 92 -0.76 -0.98 -15.55
CA GLU A 92 -0.74 -0.22 -16.80
C GLU A 92 -2.13 0.32 -17.16
N ASP A 93 -2.18 1.43 -17.91
CA ASP A 93 -3.40 2.02 -18.47
C ASP A 93 -4.53 2.18 -17.43
N VAL A 94 -4.21 2.80 -16.30
CA VAL A 94 -5.15 2.98 -15.19
C VAL A 94 -6.06 4.18 -15.47
N SER A 95 -7.36 4.01 -15.29
CA SER A 95 -8.35 5.06 -15.46
C SER A 95 -9.37 5.03 -14.33
N ALA A 96 -9.75 6.21 -13.84
CA ALA A 96 -10.88 6.33 -12.92
C ALA A 96 -12.19 6.02 -13.65
N THR A 97 -12.98 5.10 -13.10
CA THR A 97 -14.29 4.67 -13.62
C THR A 97 -15.46 5.28 -12.86
N ALA A 98 -15.21 5.89 -11.71
CA ALA A 98 -16.20 6.57 -10.88
C ALA A 98 -15.71 7.96 -10.41
N PRO A 99 -16.62 8.91 -10.13
CA PRO A 99 -16.26 10.14 -9.44
C PRO A 99 -15.61 9.85 -8.08
N THR A 100 -14.77 10.77 -7.62
CA THR A 100 -14.23 10.73 -6.26
C THR A 100 -15.38 10.78 -5.25
N ASP A 101 -15.32 9.93 -4.23
CA ASP A 101 -16.29 9.90 -3.14
C ASP A 101 -16.00 10.95 -2.04
N ASP A 102 -16.81 10.94 -0.96
CA ASP A 102 -16.67 11.86 0.18
C ASP A 102 -15.40 11.62 1.01
N TYR A 103 -14.73 10.49 0.80
CA TYR A 103 -13.51 10.09 1.49
C TYR A 103 -12.24 10.38 0.68
N GLY A 104 -12.38 10.69 -0.61
CA GLY A 104 -11.27 10.97 -1.51
C GLY A 104 -10.86 9.78 -2.39
N LEU A 105 -11.67 8.71 -2.44
CA LEU A 105 -11.37 7.50 -3.20
C LEU A 105 -12.03 7.55 -4.58
N THR A 106 -11.40 6.92 -5.57
CA THR A 106 -12.01 6.70 -6.89
C THR A 106 -11.78 5.26 -7.34
N LEU A 107 -12.84 4.62 -7.86
CA LEU A 107 -12.74 3.28 -8.42
C LEU A 107 -11.99 3.33 -9.75
N THR A 108 -11.05 2.42 -9.97
CA THR A 108 -10.30 2.31 -11.22
C THR A 108 -10.87 1.24 -12.15
N ASN A 109 -10.43 1.21 -13.41
CA ASN A 109 -10.70 0.11 -14.34
C ASN A 109 -10.04 -1.22 -13.93
N TRP A 110 -9.22 -1.21 -12.88
CA TRP A 110 -8.60 -2.39 -12.27
C TRP A 110 -9.42 -3.00 -11.12
N SER A 111 -10.61 -2.45 -10.85
CA SER A 111 -11.46 -2.85 -9.72
C SER A 111 -10.78 -2.65 -8.36
N LEU A 112 -9.84 -1.71 -8.27
CA LEU A 112 -9.25 -1.22 -7.03
C LEU A 112 -9.65 0.24 -6.83
N TYR A 113 -9.88 0.65 -5.59
CA TYR A 113 -9.99 2.05 -5.26
C TYR A 113 -8.59 2.68 -5.16
N LEU A 114 -8.37 3.78 -5.88
CA LEU A 114 -7.18 4.61 -5.65
C LEU A 114 -7.40 5.39 -4.34
N ASP A 115 -6.50 5.23 -3.36
CA ASP A 115 -6.61 5.83 -2.02
C ASP A 115 -5.31 6.50 -1.55
N ASP A 116 -5.44 7.52 -0.70
CA ASP A 116 -4.35 8.35 -0.13
C ASP A 116 -3.64 7.69 1.06
N CYS A 117 -3.72 6.36 1.17
CA CYS A 117 -3.40 5.65 2.41
C CYS A 117 -1.89 5.61 2.75
N ILE A 118 -1.02 5.92 1.78
CA ILE A 118 0.44 6.06 1.98
C ILE A 118 0.89 7.46 1.57
N PHE A 119 0.52 7.89 0.36
CA PHE A 119 0.85 9.20 -0.18
C PHE A 119 -0.39 10.07 -0.29
N ASP A 120 -0.35 11.24 0.37
CA ASP A 120 -1.39 12.27 0.25
C ASP A 120 -1.30 12.92 -1.13
N TYR A 121 -2.17 12.48 -2.04
CA TYR A 121 -2.40 13.13 -3.32
C TYR A 121 -3.73 13.89 -3.27
N THR A 122 -3.79 15.05 -3.95
CA THR A 122 -4.98 15.90 -3.93
C THR A 122 -6.12 15.33 -4.79
N ALA A 123 -7.36 15.73 -4.53
CA ALA A 123 -8.54 15.32 -5.32
C ALA A 123 -8.42 15.62 -6.83
N GLU A 124 -7.50 16.50 -7.23
CA GLU A 124 -7.17 16.80 -8.63
C GLU A 124 -6.61 15.59 -9.40
N TYR A 125 -6.07 14.58 -8.71
CA TYR A 125 -5.53 13.35 -9.29
C TYR A 125 -6.60 12.28 -9.58
N ASN A 126 -7.82 12.40 -9.03
CA ASN A 126 -8.77 11.28 -9.06
C ASN A 126 -9.84 11.36 -10.15
N ALA A 127 -10.45 12.53 -10.39
CA ALA A 127 -11.66 12.58 -11.20
C ALA A 127 -11.34 12.66 -12.71
N GLY A 128 -11.60 11.57 -13.44
CA GLY A 128 -11.56 11.55 -14.90
C GLY A 128 -10.16 11.56 -15.53
N ARG A 129 -9.11 11.28 -14.74
CA ARG A 129 -7.75 11.10 -15.26
C ARG A 129 -7.51 9.67 -15.74
N THR A 130 -6.57 9.58 -16.67
CA THR A 130 -5.93 8.37 -17.12
C THR A 130 -4.45 8.46 -16.78
N TYR A 131 -3.86 7.34 -16.40
CA TYR A 131 -2.45 7.19 -16.09
C TYR A 131 -1.88 6.12 -17.01
N ALA A 132 -0.74 6.38 -17.64
CA ALA A 132 0.05 5.37 -18.33
C ALA A 132 0.42 4.21 -17.37
N SER A 133 0.78 4.52 -16.13
CA SER A 133 0.88 3.52 -15.06
C SER A 133 0.66 4.09 -13.66
N ILE A 134 0.18 3.25 -12.75
CA ILE A 134 0.19 3.54 -11.32
C ILE A 134 0.94 2.42 -10.58
N THR A 135 1.93 2.79 -9.79
CA THR A 135 2.57 1.88 -8.83
C THR A 135 1.99 2.09 -7.43
N GLY A 136 1.69 1.03 -6.69
CA GLY A 136 1.16 1.19 -5.34
C GLY A 136 1.12 -0.11 -4.55
N ALA A 137 0.99 0.02 -3.23
CA ALA A 137 0.70 -1.12 -2.38
C ALA A 137 -0.80 -1.46 -2.49
N VAL A 138 -1.11 -2.74 -2.64
CA VAL A 138 -2.51 -3.19 -2.52
C VAL A 138 -2.84 -3.29 -1.03
N ARG A 139 -4.00 -2.76 -0.63
CA ARG A 139 -4.44 -2.70 0.76
C ARG A 139 -5.90 -3.08 0.88
N TRP A 140 -6.29 -3.61 2.02
CA TRP A 140 -7.68 -3.86 2.37
C TRP A 140 -8.07 -2.99 3.55
N SER A 141 -9.18 -2.28 3.44
CA SER A 141 -9.80 -1.64 4.59
C SER A 141 -11.22 -1.24 4.25
N TYR A 142 -12.09 -1.23 5.27
CA TYR A 142 -13.49 -0.82 5.12
C TYR A 142 -14.24 -1.61 4.04
N ASP A 143 -13.99 -2.92 3.95
CA ASP A 143 -14.58 -3.83 2.96
C ASP A 143 -14.22 -3.52 1.49
N GLU A 144 -13.10 -2.84 1.25
CA GLU A 144 -12.66 -2.41 -0.08
C GLU A 144 -11.18 -2.73 -0.35
N GLN A 145 -10.87 -3.28 -1.53
CA GLN A 145 -9.50 -3.36 -2.03
C GLN A 145 -9.05 -2.03 -2.63
N LYS A 146 -7.84 -1.62 -2.28
CA LYS A 146 -7.28 -0.31 -2.58
C LYS A 146 -5.90 -0.43 -3.19
N LEU A 147 -5.56 0.54 -4.02
CA LEU A 147 -4.21 0.80 -4.52
C LEU A 147 -3.74 2.10 -3.89
N CYS A 148 -2.66 2.04 -3.11
CA CYS A 148 -2.08 3.20 -2.45
C CYS A 148 -0.72 3.53 -3.04
N PRO A 149 -0.62 4.60 -3.86
CA PRO A 149 0.65 5.12 -4.34
C PRO A 149 1.55 5.50 -3.16
N ARG A 150 2.87 5.34 -3.32
CA ARG A 150 3.84 5.63 -2.26
C ARG A 150 4.39 7.05 -2.35
N PHE A 151 4.36 7.64 -3.53
CA PHE A 151 4.81 9.00 -3.82
C PHE A 151 4.29 9.49 -5.17
N ALA A 152 4.45 10.78 -5.48
CA ALA A 152 3.97 11.37 -6.74
C ALA A 152 4.49 10.67 -8.01
N ALA A 153 5.75 10.20 -8.00
CA ALA A 153 6.35 9.50 -9.13
C ALA A 153 5.74 8.11 -9.41
N ASP A 154 4.92 7.58 -8.51
CA ASP A 154 4.15 6.37 -8.77
C ASP A 154 2.91 6.62 -9.64
N LEU A 155 2.53 7.88 -9.89
CA LEU A 155 1.41 8.28 -10.73
C LEU A 155 1.94 8.81 -12.07
N VAL A 156 2.03 7.95 -13.09
CA VAL A 156 2.58 8.31 -14.41
C VAL A 156 1.44 8.62 -15.38
N GLU A 157 1.40 9.85 -15.92
CA GLU A 157 0.39 10.30 -16.89
C GLU A 157 0.65 9.82 -18.32
#